data_AF-A0A3E5FHU7-F1
#
_entry.id   AF-A0A3E5FHU7-F1
#
_cell.length_a   1.000
_cell.length_b   1.000
_cell.length_c   1.000
_cell.angle_alpha   90.00
_cell.angle_beta   90.00
_cell.angle_gamma   90.00
#
_symmetry.space_group_name_H-M   'P 1'
#
loop_
_entity.id
_entity.type
_entity.pdbx_description
1 polymer ?
#
loop_
_entity_poly.entity_id
_entity_poly.type
_entity_poly.pdbx_seq_one_letter_code
_entity_poly.pdbx_strand_id
1 'polypeptide(L)'
;MKEKIDRFNQDEQLRDMAYKRSLNRWANERDKQDMYEKGKEEGIERGVMQGIIEKSKEKTKQLFNKYYPKEDDSILENLNNEQYDKIFEMILDN
;
A
#
# COMPACT_ATOMS: atom_id res chain seq x y z
N MET A 1 -15.89 -52.77 -29.27
CA MET A 1 -14.87 -52.55 -28.22
C MET A 1 -14.15 -51.22 -28.42
N LYS A 2 -13.70 -50.92 -29.66
CA LYS A 2 -13.10 -49.64 -30.08
C LYS A 2 -13.88 -48.39 -29.63
N GLU A 3 -15.18 -48.31 -29.94
CA GLU A 3 -16.04 -47.19 -29.51
C GLU A 3 -16.17 -47.00 -27.99
N LYS A 4 -16.03 -48.08 -27.19
CA LYS A 4 -16.08 -47.96 -25.72
C LYS A 4 -14.78 -47.35 -25.19
N ILE A 5 -13.65 -47.70 -25.81
CA ILE A 5 -12.33 -47.16 -25.48
C ILE A 5 -12.25 -45.69 -25.90
N ASP A 6 -12.74 -45.33 -27.09
CA ASP A 6 -12.74 -43.96 -27.56
C ASP A 6 -13.62 -43.04 -26.68
N ARG A 7 -14.80 -43.50 -26.27
CA ARG A 7 -15.66 -42.77 -25.32
C ARG A 7 -15.02 -42.61 -23.93
N PHE A 8 -14.33 -43.64 -23.44
CA PHE A 8 -13.63 -43.58 -22.15
C PHE A 8 -12.49 -42.56 -22.17
N ASN A 9 -11.70 -42.54 -23.26
CA ASN A 9 -10.61 -41.58 -23.45
C ASN A 9 -11.12 -40.14 -23.60
N GLN A 10 -12.26 -39.92 -24.27
CA GLN A 10 -12.90 -38.60 -24.34
C GLN A 10 -13.33 -38.11 -22.96
N ASP A 11 -13.90 -39.00 -22.14
CA ASP A 11 -14.37 -38.67 -20.80
C ASP A 11 -13.20 -38.39 -19.83
N GLU A 12 -12.08 -39.09 -19.98
CA GLU A 12 -10.82 -38.80 -19.28
C GLU A 12 -10.24 -37.43 -19.68
N GLN A 13 -10.16 -37.13 -20.97
CA GLN A 13 -9.72 -35.81 -21.45
C GLN A 13 -10.62 -34.67 -20.98
N LEU A 14 -11.93 -34.89 -20.94
CA LEU A 14 -12.90 -33.92 -20.43
C LEU A 14 -12.71 -33.67 -18.92
N ARG A 15 -12.46 -34.71 -18.13
CA ARG A 15 -12.11 -34.58 -16.70
C ARG A 15 -10.82 -33.79 -16.49
N ASP A 16 -9.78 -34.10 -17.25
CA ASP A 16 -8.50 -33.39 -17.17
C ASP A 16 -8.63 -31.91 -17.58
N MET A 17 -9.40 -31.62 -18.62
CA MET A 17 -9.70 -30.24 -19.03
C MET A 17 -10.50 -29.50 -17.95
N ALA A 18 -11.48 -30.14 -17.34
CA ALA A 18 -12.26 -29.56 -16.23
C ALA A 18 -11.36 -29.26 -15.03
N TYR A 19 -10.44 -30.17 -14.69
CA TYR A 19 -9.48 -30.00 -13.60
C TYR A 19 -8.50 -28.85 -13.87
N LYS A 20 -7.89 -28.80 -15.06
CA LYS A 20 -7.04 -27.67 -15.49
C LYS A 20 -7.79 -26.35 -15.46
N ARG A 21 -9.06 -26.34 -15.88
CA ARG A 21 -9.91 -25.15 -15.83
C ARG A 21 -10.24 -24.71 -14.40
N SER A 22 -10.46 -25.66 -13.48
CA SER A 22 -10.60 -25.31 -12.06
C SER A 22 -9.29 -24.75 -11.49
N LEU A 23 -8.14 -25.37 -11.77
CA LEU A 23 -6.85 -24.87 -11.31
C LEU A 23 -6.58 -23.45 -11.79
N ASN A 24 -6.82 -23.16 -13.06
CA ASN A 24 -6.67 -21.81 -13.62
C ASN A 24 -7.62 -20.80 -12.97
N ARG A 25 -8.85 -21.21 -12.59
CA ARG A 25 -9.76 -20.33 -11.84
C ARG A 25 -9.23 -20.01 -10.45
N TRP A 26 -8.77 -21.02 -9.72
CA TRP A 26 -8.17 -20.85 -8.39
C TRP A 26 -6.92 -19.96 -8.43
N ALA A 27 -6.04 -20.13 -9.41
CA ALA A 27 -4.86 -19.28 -9.60
C ALA A 27 -5.27 -17.83 -9.88
N ASN A 28 -6.20 -17.60 -10.81
CA ASN A 28 -6.67 -16.25 -11.12
C ASN A 28 -7.38 -15.57 -9.94
N GLU A 29 -8.12 -16.33 -9.12
CA GLU A 29 -8.76 -15.81 -7.91
C GLU A 29 -7.73 -15.45 -6.83
N ARG A 30 -6.70 -16.29 -6.65
CA ARG A 30 -5.56 -16.00 -5.77
C ARG A 30 -4.83 -14.73 -6.21
N ASP A 31 -4.45 -14.64 -7.48
CA ASP A 31 -3.71 -13.48 -8.00
C ASP A 31 -4.50 -12.17 -7.81
N LYS A 32 -5.82 -12.20 -8.01
CA LYS A 32 -6.69 -11.03 -7.76
C LYS A 32 -6.72 -10.64 -6.29
N GLN A 33 -6.78 -11.62 -5.40
CA GLN A 33 -6.79 -11.38 -3.96
C GLN A 33 -5.46 -10.77 -3.51
N ASP A 34 -4.34 -11.34 -3.96
CA ASP A 34 -3.00 -10.85 -3.61
C ASP A 34 -2.79 -9.41 -4.11
N MET A 35 -3.25 -9.09 -5.33
CA MET A 35 -3.18 -7.71 -5.85
C MET A 35 -4.02 -6.73 -5.02
N TYR A 36 -5.20 -7.15 -4.57
CA TYR A 36 -6.07 -6.32 -3.73
C TYR A 36 -5.44 -6.07 -2.35
N GLU A 37 -4.93 -7.12 -1.71
CA GLU A 37 -4.28 -7.03 -0.40
C GLU A 37 -3.03 -6.14 -0.46
N LYS A 38 -2.19 -6.33 -1.47
CA LYS A 38 -1.01 -5.48 -1.71
C LYS A 38 -1.39 -4.01 -1.90
N GLY A 39 -2.41 -3.72 -2.71
CA GLY A 39 -2.89 -2.35 -2.91
C GLY A 39 -3.45 -1.72 -1.64
N LYS A 40 -4.10 -2.51 -0.79
CA LYS A 40 -4.61 -2.06 0.52
C LYS A 40 -3.46 -1.73 1.48
N GLU A 41 -2.45 -2.59 1.56
CA GLU A 41 -1.27 -2.36 2.40
C GLU A 41 -0.49 -1.12 1.96
N GLU A 42 -0.20 -0.97 0.67
CA GLU A 42 0.48 0.22 0.12
C GLU A 42 -0.32 1.52 0.40
N GLY A 43 -1.65 1.45 0.32
CA GLY A 43 -2.52 2.57 0.65
C GLY A 43 -2.47 2.96 2.13
N ILE A 44 -2.48 1.98 3.04
CA ILE A 44 -2.37 2.20 4.48
C ILE A 44 -0.99 2.79 4.81
N GLU A 45 0.08 2.22 4.27
CA GLU A 45 1.45 2.68 4.53
C GLU A 45 1.65 4.13 4.10
N ARG A 46 1.18 4.50 2.90
CA ARG A 46 1.21 5.89 2.41
C ARG A 46 0.40 6.83 3.31
N GLY A 47 -0.78 6.41 3.73
CA GLY A 47 -1.63 7.19 4.63
C GLY A 47 -0.98 7.42 6.00
N VAL A 48 -0.34 6.40 6.56
CA VAL A 48 0.39 6.50 7.84
C VAL A 48 1.58 7.45 7.69
N MET A 49 2.40 7.29 6.65
CA MET A 49 3.54 8.18 6.39
C MET A 49 3.11 9.64 6.27
N GLN A 50 2.07 9.90 5.49
CA GLN A 50 1.52 11.25 5.33
C GLN A 50 1.03 11.83 6.66
N GLY A 51 0.30 11.04 7.46
CA GLY A 51 -0.19 11.46 8.77
C GLY A 51 0.92 11.76 9.78
N ILE A 52 2.04 11.02 9.75
CA ILE A 52 3.20 11.30 10.61
C ILE A 52 3.84 12.63 10.19
N ILE A 53 4.00 12.88 8.89
CA ILE A 53 4.56 14.14 8.36
C ILE A 53 3.67 15.33 8.75
N GLU A 54 2.36 15.23 8.57
CA GLU A 54 1.41 16.28 8.95
C GLU A 54 1.44 16.57 10.44
N LYS A 55 1.51 15.53 11.27
CA LYS A 55 1.63 15.67 12.73
C LYS A 55 2.93 16.38 13.14
N SER A 56 4.07 16.03 12.54
CA SER A 56 5.34 16.73 12.80
C SER A 56 5.27 18.17 12.31
N LYS A 57 4.71 18.43 11.12
CA LYS A 57 4.51 19.78 10.58
C LYS A 57 3.69 20.66 11.52
N GLU A 58 2.54 20.18 11.99
CA GLU A 58 1.67 20.94 12.89
C GLU A 58 2.38 21.28 14.21
N LYS A 59 3.10 20.33 14.80
CA LYS A 59 3.88 20.55 16.02
C LYS A 59 4.96 21.61 15.82
N THR A 60 5.75 21.48 14.75
CA THR A 60 6.81 22.44 14.44
C THR A 60 6.25 23.82 14.13
N LYS A 61 5.12 23.91 13.41
CA LYS A 61 4.43 25.17 13.12
C LYS A 61 3.88 25.85 14.37
N GLN A 62 3.27 25.09 15.30
CA GLN A 62 2.83 25.62 16.58
C GLN A 62 3.99 26.20 17.40
N LEU A 63 5.13 25.50 17.42
CA LEU A 63 6.32 25.96 18.13
C LEU A 63 6.92 27.20 17.44
N PHE A 64 7.10 27.15 16.12
CA PHE A 64 7.65 28.24 15.32
C PHE A 64 6.85 29.53 15.49
N ASN A 65 5.52 29.46 15.38
CA ASN A 65 4.65 30.64 15.52
C ASN A 65 4.66 31.23 16.94
N LYS A 66 5.02 30.44 17.96
CA LYS A 66 5.17 30.92 19.34
C LYS A 66 6.46 31.71 19.54
N TYR A 67 7.57 31.24 18.98
CA TYR A 67 8.88 31.90 19.11
C TYR A 67 9.09 33.03 18.10
N TYR A 68 8.51 32.89 16.89
CA TYR A 68 8.68 33.80 15.76
C TYR A 68 7.32 34.28 15.22
N PRO A 69 6.51 35.01 15.99
CA PRO A 69 5.14 35.39 15.60
C PRO A 69 5.06 36.39 14.44
N LYS A 70 6.19 36.94 13.99
CA LYS A 70 6.28 37.89 12.87
C LYS A 70 6.81 37.26 11.58
N GLU A 71 7.37 36.05 11.67
CA GLU A 71 7.90 35.32 10.52
C GLU A 71 6.79 34.52 9.87
N ASP A 72 6.89 34.33 8.56
CA ASP A 72 5.94 33.50 7.81
C ASP A 72 6.33 32.03 7.91
N ASP A 73 5.34 31.16 8.09
CA ASP A 73 5.54 29.72 8.25
C ASP A 73 5.66 28.95 6.93
N SER A 74 5.68 29.66 5.80
CA SER A 74 5.96 29.10 4.47
C SER A 74 7.28 28.31 4.38
N ILE A 75 8.25 28.61 5.24
CA ILE A 75 9.50 27.83 5.38
C ILE A 75 9.25 26.37 5.82
N LEU A 76 8.12 26.12 6.49
CA LEU A 76 7.71 24.81 6.97
C LEU A 76 6.88 24.03 5.94
N GLU A 77 6.85 24.46 4.67
CA GLU A 77 6.16 23.74 3.59
C GLU A 77 7.09 22.75 2.87
N ASN A 78 6.53 21.62 2.42
CA ASN A 78 7.24 20.58 1.64
C ASN A 78 8.48 19.97 2.30
N LEU A 79 8.57 20.00 3.63
CA LEU A 79 9.65 19.34 4.38
C LEU A 79 9.34 17.86 4.64
N ASN A 80 10.40 17.06 4.78
CA ASN A 80 10.30 15.67 5.24
C ASN A 80 10.23 15.59 6.78
N ASN A 81 9.92 14.41 7.31
CA ASN A 81 9.77 14.20 8.75
C ASN A 81 11.05 14.56 9.54
N GLU A 82 12.22 14.09 9.07
CA GLU A 82 13.51 14.37 9.72
C GLU A 82 13.87 15.86 9.75
N GLN A 83 13.46 16.62 8.72
CA GLN A 83 13.65 18.06 8.66
C GLN A 83 12.76 18.76 9.68
N TYR A 84 11.49 18.34 9.82
CA TYR A 84 10.63 18.88 10.87
C TYR A 84 11.18 18.61 12.27
N ASP A 85 11.69 17.41 12.52
CA ASP A 85 12.25 17.04 13.82
C ASP A 85 13.52 17.85 14.14
N LYS A 86 14.43 18.00 13.17
CA LYS A 86 15.62 18.87 13.33
C LYS A 86 15.27 20.32 13.60
N ILE A 87 14.31 20.87 12.86
CA ILE A 87 13.86 22.25 13.07
C ILE A 87 13.21 22.40 14.45
N PHE A 88 12.41 21.42 14.86
CA PHE A 88 11.78 21.41 16.17
C PHE A 88 12.82 21.41 17.30
N GLU A 89 13.86 20.58 17.22
CA GLU A 89 14.98 20.57 18.16
C GLU A 89 15.75 21.90 18.14
N MET A 90 16.06 22.44 16.97
CA MET A 90 16.74 23.73 16.85
C MET A 90 15.96 24.90 17.47
N ILE A 91 14.62 24.88 17.41
CA ILE A 91 13.78 25.90 18.04
C ILE A 91 13.72 25.70 19.56
N LEU A 92 13.78 24.46 20.06
CA LEU A 92 13.78 24.17 21.49
C LEU A 92 15.11 24.49 22.18
N ASP A 93 16.22 24.29 21.49
CA ASP A 93 17.57 24.49 22.02
C ASP A 93 18.03 25.98 22.01
N ASN A 94 17.21 26.87 21.47
CA ASN A 94 17.44 28.34 21.38
C ASN A 94 16.80 29.10 22.55
#